data_AF-A0A9P7GGJ1-F1
#
_entry.id   AF-A0A9P7GGJ1-F1
#
_cell.length_a   1.000
_cell.length_b   1.000
_cell.length_c   1.000
_cell.angle_alpha   90.00
_cell.angle_beta   90.00
_cell.angle_gamma   90.00
#
_symmetry.space_group_name_H-M   'P 1'
#
loop_
_entity.id
_entity.type
_entity.pdbx_description
1 polymer ?
#
loop_
_entity_poly.entity_id
_entity_poly.type
_entity_poly.pdbx_seq_one_letter_code
_entity_poly.pdbx_strand_id
1 'polypeptide(L)'
;MADPASAKPPSGSSGKAWQHLVAIKQNFQDLANAQTATTTAIRDLTRQLADLATALNSTPTIPPAVVPSPAPAVVVELAPIVMAPKSCEFHACLLLLAMFTGDHSDGRWFIQACKLYFTMAPASHFALHTRAIGWALIQIQEGCSANYVECVVQEEITQFTSWDNFWDCFAWEFYKADMEATTSLTLELEAYYQHEHDIDLHPDDTQVEAWMTAACKQAFIIKTEANFTCSWFPAKTAKQVPTFAPGQILVASPCFLLAAPALAPSQPLFPSLMVHIALVLVPAALKSLPMGMLMDINKMHAACMAEVICHRCSQKGHYKQDCLFCHHLHFMDDKAKDELTMQLLAQQDMLAAESQAATSDDSDIYV
;
A
#
# COMPACT_ATOMS: atom_id res chain seq x y z
N MET A 1 2.37 -24.24 -43.02
CA MET A 1 3.37 -24.46 -41.96
C MET A 1 3.43 -25.95 -41.70
N ALA A 2 4.57 -26.60 -41.97
CA ALA A 2 4.72 -28.03 -41.75
C ALA A 2 4.77 -28.32 -40.25
N ASP A 3 4.03 -29.34 -39.81
CA ASP A 3 3.94 -29.74 -38.40
C ASP A 3 5.33 -30.17 -37.91
N PRO A 4 5.93 -29.49 -36.91
CA PRO A 4 7.25 -29.83 -36.39
C PRO A 4 7.29 -31.25 -35.79
N ALA A 5 6.15 -31.91 -35.58
CA ALA A 5 6.07 -33.30 -35.16
C ALA A 5 6.56 -34.32 -36.21
N SER A 6 6.75 -33.94 -37.49
CA SER A 6 7.17 -34.89 -38.54
C SER A 6 8.69 -35.01 -38.72
N ALA A 7 9.49 -34.21 -38.01
CA ALA A 7 10.95 -34.25 -38.14
C ALA A 7 11.52 -35.49 -37.45
N LYS A 8 12.23 -36.33 -38.23
CA LYS A 8 12.92 -37.54 -37.76
C LYS A 8 14.00 -37.14 -36.73
N PRO A 9 14.03 -37.74 -35.53
CA PRO A 9 14.96 -37.33 -34.48
C PRO A 9 16.42 -37.58 -34.89
N PRO A 10 17.36 -36.69 -34.51
CA PRO A 10 18.77 -36.85 -34.82
C PRO A 10 19.37 -38.04 -34.06
N SER A 11 20.01 -38.96 -34.77
CA SER A 11 20.69 -40.13 -34.19
C SER A 11 22.03 -39.71 -33.57
N GLY A 12 22.14 -39.74 -32.23
CA GLY A 12 23.37 -39.41 -31.50
C GLY A 12 23.12 -39.07 -30.03
N SER A 13 24.15 -38.59 -29.33
CA SER A 13 24.05 -38.06 -27.95
C SER A 13 23.02 -36.93 -27.81
N SER A 14 22.72 -36.22 -28.92
CA SER A 14 21.63 -35.26 -29.08
C SER A 14 20.22 -35.84 -28.87
N GLY A 15 20.05 -37.16 -28.99
CA GLY A 15 18.75 -37.82 -28.84
C GLY A 15 18.18 -37.73 -27.43
N LYS A 16 19.04 -37.75 -26.39
CA LYS A 16 18.59 -37.62 -24.99
C LYS A 16 18.06 -36.21 -24.70
N ALA A 17 18.76 -35.18 -25.17
CA ALA A 17 18.31 -33.79 -25.03
C ALA A 17 16.96 -33.57 -25.73
N TRP A 18 16.76 -34.16 -26.91
CA TRP A 18 15.49 -34.09 -27.62
C TRP A 18 14.35 -34.77 -26.87
N GLN A 19 14.59 -35.95 -26.26
CA GLN A 19 13.62 -36.62 -25.40
C GLN A 19 13.23 -35.79 -24.17
N HIS A 20 14.20 -35.12 -23.53
CA HIS A 20 13.93 -34.21 -22.41
C HIS A 20 13.06 -33.01 -22.84
N LEU A 21 13.33 -32.40 -24.01
CA LEU A 21 12.52 -31.29 -24.53
C LEU A 21 11.08 -31.73 -24.82
N VAL A 22 10.88 -32.94 -25.38
CA VAL A 22 9.55 -33.49 -25.61
C VAL A 22 8.81 -33.72 -24.28
N ALA A 23 9.48 -34.26 -23.26
CA ALA A 23 8.90 -34.46 -21.94
C ALA A 23 8.52 -33.12 -21.27
N ILE A 24 9.38 -32.11 -21.36
CA ILE A 24 9.09 -30.76 -20.85
C ILE A 24 7.86 -30.17 -21.55
N LYS A 25 7.79 -30.28 -22.88
CA LYS A 25 6.62 -29.81 -23.65
C LYS A 25 5.33 -30.51 -23.22
N GLN A 26 5.39 -31.83 -22.98
CA GLN A 26 4.24 -32.59 -22.49
C GLN A 26 3.81 -32.12 -21.10
N ASN A 27 4.76 -31.90 -20.18
CA ASN A 27 4.47 -31.40 -18.84
C ASN A 27 3.78 -30.02 -18.87
N PHE A 28 4.22 -29.12 -19.75
CA PHE A 28 3.56 -27.82 -19.93
C PHE A 28 2.13 -27.96 -20.47
N GLN A 29 1.91 -28.88 -21.41
CA GLN A 29 0.58 -29.15 -21.93
C GLN A 29 -0.35 -29.73 -20.86
N ASP A 30 0.15 -30.66 -20.04
CA ASP A 30 -0.59 -31.26 -18.94
C ASP A 30 -0.94 -30.22 -17.87
N LEU A 31 -0.01 -29.31 -17.57
CA LEU A 31 -0.25 -28.19 -16.65
C LEU A 31 -1.32 -27.22 -17.19
N ALA A 32 -1.28 -26.89 -18.48
CA ALA A 32 -2.28 -26.04 -19.12
C ALA A 32 -3.68 -26.70 -19.09
N ASN A 33 -3.75 -28.01 -19.31
CA ASN A 33 -4.99 -28.79 -19.21
C ASN A 33 -5.51 -28.80 -17.76
N ALA A 34 -4.64 -28.99 -16.77
CA ALA A 34 -5.00 -28.96 -15.35
C ALA A 34 -5.51 -27.58 -14.90
N GLN A 35 -4.87 -26.50 -15.37
CA GLN A 35 -5.32 -25.14 -15.11
C GLN A 35 -6.71 -24.89 -15.70
N THR A 36 -6.94 -25.32 -16.94
CA THR A 36 -8.25 -25.19 -17.62
C THR A 36 -9.36 -25.95 -16.87
N ALA A 37 -9.06 -27.17 -16.40
CA ALA A 37 -9.98 -27.96 -15.57
C ALA A 37 -10.31 -27.24 -14.25
N THR A 38 -9.30 -26.69 -13.59
CA THR A 38 -9.46 -25.94 -12.32
C THR A 38 -10.29 -24.68 -12.51
N THR A 39 -10.03 -23.89 -13.55
CA THR A 39 -10.82 -22.68 -13.86
C THR A 39 -12.27 -23.01 -14.17
N THR A 40 -12.53 -24.15 -14.82
CA THR A 40 -13.90 -24.62 -15.10
C THR A 40 -14.60 -25.02 -13.81
N ALA A 41 -13.95 -25.76 -12.92
CA ALA A 41 -14.50 -26.13 -11.62
C ALA A 41 -14.82 -24.91 -10.74
N ILE A 42 -13.95 -23.89 -10.73
CA ILE A 42 -14.21 -22.63 -10.00
C ILE A 42 -15.47 -21.94 -10.56
N ARG A 43 -15.60 -21.84 -11.89
CA ARG A 43 -16.75 -21.21 -12.54
C ARG A 43 -18.07 -21.93 -12.19
N ASP A 44 -18.05 -23.26 -12.14
CA ASP A 44 -19.23 -24.05 -11.78
C ASP A 44 -19.62 -23.86 -10.31
N LEU A 45 -18.64 -23.81 -9.39
CA LEU A 45 -18.90 -23.48 -7.98
C LEU A 45 -19.48 -22.07 -7.81
N THR A 46 -18.94 -21.08 -8.53
CA THR A 46 -19.49 -19.71 -8.51
C THR A 46 -20.94 -19.69 -8.97
N ARG A 47 -21.30 -20.48 -10.00
CA ARG A 47 -22.68 -20.61 -10.46
C ARG A 47 -23.60 -21.24 -9.41
N GLN A 48 -23.15 -22.31 -8.76
CA GLN A 48 -23.91 -22.97 -7.68
C GLN A 48 -24.18 -22.02 -6.50
N LEU A 49 -23.21 -21.18 -6.13
CA LEU A 49 -23.40 -20.17 -5.08
C LEU A 49 -24.41 -19.10 -5.48
N ALA A 50 -24.42 -18.67 -6.74
CA ALA A 50 -25.41 -17.71 -7.25
C ALA A 50 -26.84 -18.29 -7.25
N ASP A 51 -26.98 -19.57 -7.61
CA ASP A 51 -28.27 -20.26 -7.59
C ASP A 51 -28.81 -20.41 -6.15
N LEU A 52 -27.94 -20.73 -5.19
CA LEU A 52 -28.31 -20.79 -3.76
C LEU A 52 -28.73 -19.43 -3.19
N ALA A 53 -28.02 -18.36 -3.54
CA ALA A 53 -28.39 -17.00 -3.13
C ALA A 53 -29.77 -16.61 -3.68
N THR A 54 -30.06 -16.98 -4.92
CA THR A 54 -31.37 -16.76 -5.55
C THR A 54 -32.47 -17.55 -4.85
N ALA A 55 -32.20 -18.81 -4.48
CA ALA A 55 -33.14 -19.65 -3.75
C ALA A 55 -33.49 -19.07 -2.36
N LEU A 56 -32.49 -18.57 -1.62
CA LEU A 56 -32.72 -17.94 -0.30
C LEU A 56 -33.56 -16.66 -0.39
N ASN A 57 -33.38 -15.87 -1.45
CA ASN A 57 -34.18 -14.65 -1.64
C ASN A 57 -35.62 -14.93 -2.09
N SER A 58 -35.89 -16.14 -2.60
CA SER A 58 -37.24 -16.58 -2.99
C SER A 58 -38.08 -17.14 -1.83
N THR A 59 -37.59 -17.07 -0.58
CA THR A 59 -38.32 -17.58 0.58
C THR A 59 -39.66 -16.83 0.74
N PRO A 60 -40.80 -17.54 0.75
CA PRO A 60 -42.12 -16.89 0.76
C PRO A 60 -42.28 -16.04 2.01
N THR A 61 -42.58 -14.76 1.79
CA THR A 61 -42.90 -13.79 2.83
C THR A 61 -44.05 -14.33 3.67
N ILE A 62 -43.74 -14.74 4.91
CA ILE A 62 -44.76 -15.09 5.90
C ILE A 62 -45.63 -13.84 6.10
N PRO A 63 -46.96 -13.93 5.91
CA PRO A 63 -47.83 -12.79 6.11
C PRO A 63 -47.66 -12.25 7.55
N PRO A 64 -47.61 -10.92 7.73
CA PRO A 64 -47.28 -10.32 9.01
C PRO A 64 -48.27 -10.79 10.07
N ALA A 65 -47.76 -11.49 11.08
CA ALA A 65 -48.51 -11.76 12.30
C ALA A 65 -48.88 -10.42 12.94
N VAL A 66 -50.15 -10.26 13.28
CA VAL A 66 -50.71 -9.09 13.95
C VAL A 66 -49.98 -8.88 15.27
N VAL A 67 -49.11 -7.86 15.32
CA VAL A 67 -48.36 -7.49 16.53
C VAL A 67 -49.27 -6.62 17.41
N PRO A 68 -49.50 -6.99 18.69
CA PRO A 68 -50.21 -6.14 19.63
C PRO A 68 -49.39 -4.89 20.01
N SER A 69 -50.12 -3.80 20.21
CA SER A 69 -49.68 -2.42 20.42
C SER A 69 -48.49 -2.24 21.39
N PRO A 70 -47.50 -1.39 21.06
CA PRO A 70 -46.33 -1.14 21.88
C PRO A 70 -46.65 -0.27 23.11
N ALA A 71 -46.10 -0.68 24.25
CA ALA A 71 -46.02 0.08 25.50
C ALA A 71 -45.00 1.24 25.37
N PRO A 72 -45.11 2.30 26.21
CA PRO A 72 -44.39 3.55 26.01
C PRO A 72 -42.86 3.43 26.16
N ALA A 73 -42.18 4.27 25.37
CA ALA A 73 -40.75 4.30 25.14
C ALA A 73 -39.92 4.46 26.44
N VAL A 74 -39.05 3.48 26.69
CA VAL A 74 -37.92 3.62 27.61
C VAL A 74 -36.79 4.29 26.85
N VAL A 75 -36.42 5.49 27.28
CA VAL A 75 -35.24 6.22 26.82
C VAL A 75 -34.01 5.42 27.24
N VAL A 76 -33.37 4.74 26.30
CA VAL A 76 -32.07 4.07 26.52
C VAL A 76 -30.98 5.12 26.30
N GLU A 77 -30.48 5.64 27.41
CA GLU A 77 -29.27 6.46 27.47
C GLU A 77 -28.07 5.59 27.10
N LEU A 78 -27.38 5.94 26.01
CA LEU A 78 -26.15 5.27 25.56
C LEU A 78 -25.03 5.56 26.56
N ALA A 79 -24.82 4.65 27.50
CA ALA A 79 -23.70 4.67 28.40
C ALA A 79 -22.37 4.61 27.61
N PRO A 80 -21.33 5.37 28.03
CA PRO A 80 -20.01 5.29 27.41
C PRO A 80 -19.47 3.86 27.52
N ILE A 81 -18.97 3.34 26.40
CA ILE A 81 -18.39 1.99 26.31
C ILE A 81 -17.09 1.98 27.13
N VAL A 82 -17.18 1.57 28.39
CA VAL A 82 -16.02 1.20 29.20
C VAL A 82 -15.61 -0.19 28.77
N MET A 83 -14.48 -0.30 28.05
CA MET A 83 -13.94 -1.60 27.66
C MET A 83 -13.60 -2.42 28.90
N ALA A 84 -14.02 -3.69 28.92
CA ALA A 84 -13.70 -4.60 30.01
C ALA A 84 -12.18 -4.79 30.12
N PRO A 85 -11.60 -4.73 31.33
CA PRO A 85 -10.14 -4.67 31.55
C PRO A 85 -9.35 -5.86 31.00
N LYS A 86 -10.00 -7.00 30.72
CA LYS A 86 -9.37 -8.19 30.14
C LYS A 86 -9.16 -8.12 28.61
N SER A 87 -9.75 -7.13 27.94
CA SER A 87 -9.55 -6.91 26.49
C SER A 87 -8.37 -5.99 26.16
N CYS A 88 -7.81 -5.31 27.17
CA CYS A 88 -6.74 -4.34 27.01
C CYS A 88 -5.38 -4.99 26.69
N GLU A 89 -5.09 -6.19 27.20
CA GLU A 89 -3.80 -6.87 26.93
C GLU A 89 -3.67 -7.28 25.47
N PHE A 90 -4.76 -7.74 24.85
CA PHE A 90 -4.78 -8.10 23.43
C PHE A 90 -4.68 -6.86 22.53
N HIS A 91 -5.37 -5.78 22.89
CA HIS A 91 -5.26 -4.50 22.17
C HIS A 91 -3.84 -3.91 22.28
N ALA A 92 -3.18 -4.01 23.44
CA ALA A 92 -1.84 -3.47 23.64
C ALA A 92 -0.77 -4.19 22.81
N CYS A 93 -0.87 -5.52 22.64
CA CYS A 93 0.04 -6.26 21.75
C CYS A 93 -0.15 -5.88 20.27
N LEU A 94 -1.39 -5.68 19.81
CA LEU A 94 -1.66 -5.30 18.42
C LEU A 94 -1.38 -3.82 18.14
N LEU A 95 -1.52 -2.94 19.13
CA LEU A 95 -1.09 -1.53 19.07
C LEU A 95 0.43 -1.39 18.92
N LEU A 96 1.20 -2.33 19.43
CA LEU A 96 2.66 -2.31 19.30
C LEU A 96 3.14 -2.90 17.97
N LEU A 97 2.31 -3.70 17.30
CA LEU A 97 2.79 -4.57 16.23
C LEU A 97 3.04 -3.87 14.90
N ALA A 98 2.51 -2.68 14.65
CA ALA A 98 2.66 -2.06 13.33
C ALA A 98 2.59 -0.53 13.37
N MET A 99 3.58 0.11 14.01
CA MET A 99 3.83 1.51 13.65
C MET A 99 4.31 1.53 12.21
N PHE A 100 3.46 1.99 11.30
CA PHE A 100 3.79 2.10 9.90
C PHE A 100 4.58 3.39 9.67
N THR A 101 5.82 3.23 9.22
CA THR A 101 6.79 4.33 8.99
C THR A 101 6.66 4.96 7.61
N GLY A 102 5.82 4.38 6.74
CA GLY A 102 5.69 4.78 5.35
C GLY A 102 6.64 4.07 4.40
N ASP A 103 7.39 3.06 4.86
CA ASP A 103 8.21 2.24 3.96
C ASP A 103 7.33 1.32 3.09
N HIS A 104 7.67 1.22 1.82
CA HIS A 104 6.96 0.39 0.85
C HIS A 104 7.04 -1.10 1.18
N SER A 105 8.16 -1.55 1.78
CA SER A 105 8.30 -2.94 2.24
C SER A 105 7.28 -3.32 3.30
N ASP A 106 6.91 -2.36 4.13
CA ASP A 106 6.12 -2.58 5.34
C ASP A 106 4.63 -2.42 5.10
N GLY A 107 4.24 -1.74 4.00
CA GLY A 107 2.84 -1.49 3.65
C GLY A 107 2.03 -2.77 3.52
N ARG A 108 2.66 -3.85 3.02
CA ARG A 108 2.03 -5.18 2.94
C ARG A 108 1.71 -5.75 4.30
N TRP A 109 2.69 -5.69 5.18
CA TRP A 109 2.59 -6.30 6.48
C TRP A 109 1.61 -5.51 7.36
N PHE A 110 1.67 -4.18 7.30
CA PHE A 110 0.73 -3.28 7.98
C PHE A 110 -0.73 -3.61 7.68
N ILE A 111 -1.08 -3.80 6.40
CA ILE A 111 -2.48 -4.07 6.04
C ILE A 111 -2.90 -5.49 6.43
N GLN A 112 -2.01 -6.47 6.32
CA GLN A 112 -2.31 -7.82 6.82
C GLN A 112 -2.54 -7.80 8.33
N ALA A 113 -1.76 -7.02 9.09
CA ALA A 113 -1.99 -6.80 10.51
C ALA A 113 -3.35 -6.14 10.78
N CYS A 114 -3.74 -5.12 10.00
CA CYS A 114 -5.07 -4.50 10.10
C CYS A 114 -6.20 -5.51 9.84
N LYS A 115 -6.10 -6.30 8.76
CA LYS A 115 -7.12 -7.31 8.41
C LYS A 115 -7.25 -8.38 9.50
N LEU A 116 -6.13 -8.85 10.02
CA LEU A 116 -6.11 -9.80 11.13
C LEU A 116 -6.77 -9.20 12.37
N TYR A 117 -6.43 -7.95 12.71
CA TYR A 117 -7.02 -7.24 13.83
C TYR A 117 -8.54 -7.09 13.70
N PHE A 118 -9.04 -6.64 12.55
CA PHE A 118 -10.48 -6.49 12.33
C PHE A 118 -11.23 -7.83 12.38
N THR A 119 -10.58 -8.92 11.98
CA THR A 119 -11.15 -10.27 12.06
C THR A 119 -11.29 -10.75 13.51
N MET A 120 -10.34 -10.37 14.38
CA MET A 120 -10.34 -10.77 15.78
C MET A 120 -11.17 -9.83 16.66
N ALA A 121 -11.35 -8.57 16.24
CA ALA A 121 -12.19 -7.62 16.93
C ALA A 121 -13.67 -8.01 16.84
N PRO A 122 -14.49 -7.70 17.87
CA PRO A 122 -15.94 -7.91 17.79
C PRO A 122 -16.53 -7.19 16.58
N ALA A 123 -17.45 -7.84 15.85
CA ALA A 123 -18.06 -7.30 14.64
C ALA A 123 -18.73 -5.91 14.85
N SER A 124 -19.15 -5.61 16.08
CA SER A 124 -19.73 -4.31 16.45
C SER A 124 -18.72 -3.15 16.46
N HIS A 125 -17.43 -3.41 16.66
CA HIS A 125 -16.41 -2.35 16.71
C HIS A 125 -16.17 -1.74 15.32
N PHE A 126 -16.10 -2.59 14.30
CA PHE A 126 -15.79 -2.21 12.91
C PHE A 126 -16.98 -2.38 11.96
N ALA A 127 -18.21 -2.34 12.48
CA ALA A 127 -19.43 -2.41 11.68
C ALA A 127 -19.52 -1.29 10.62
N LEU A 128 -18.82 -0.17 10.84
CA LEU A 128 -18.70 0.94 9.91
C LEU A 128 -17.28 0.97 9.35
N HIS A 129 -17.13 0.90 8.03
CA HIS A 129 -15.84 0.96 7.35
C HIS A 129 -15.04 2.21 7.74
N THR A 130 -15.70 3.35 7.92
CA THR A 130 -15.07 4.61 8.37
C THR A 130 -14.32 4.45 9.70
N ARG A 131 -14.80 3.60 10.62
CA ARG A 131 -14.11 3.33 11.89
C ARG A 131 -12.86 2.47 11.69
N ALA A 132 -12.93 1.47 10.80
CA ALA A 132 -11.77 0.65 10.46
C ALA A 132 -10.67 1.49 9.81
N ILE A 133 -11.06 2.35 8.86
CA ILE A 133 -10.17 3.29 8.18
C ILE A 133 -9.58 4.28 9.18
N GLY A 134 -10.42 4.93 10.00
CA GLY A 134 -9.95 5.85 11.04
C GLY A 134 -8.97 5.19 12.02
N TRP A 135 -9.23 3.93 12.42
CA TRP A 135 -8.31 3.18 13.27
C TRP A 135 -6.96 2.93 12.58
N ALA A 136 -6.96 2.51 11.31
CA ALA A 136 -5.74 2.28 10.54
C ALA A 136 -4.92 3.58 10.39
N LEU A 137 -5.57 4.70 10.07
CA LEU A 137 -4.91 6.00 9.96
C LEU A 137 -4.23 6.44 11.27
N ILE A 138 -4.82 6.13 12.43
CA ILE A 138 -4.20 6.42 13.75
C ILE A 138 -2.92 5.62 13.98
N GLN A 139 -2.76 4.44 13.36
CA GLN A 139 -1.53 3.65 13.47
C GLN A 139 -0.38 4.20 12.58
N ILE A 140 -0.70 5.14 11.69
CA ILE A 140 0.24 5.75 10.77
C ILE A 140 0.65 7.11 11.35
N GLN A 141 1.68 7.14 12.19
CA GLN A 141 2.05 8.36 12.94
C GLN A 141 3.36 9.00 12.47
N GLU A 142 4.21 8.26 11.78
CA GLU A 142 5.59 8.68 11.52
C GLU A 142 5.95 8.61 10.03
N GLY A 143 7.04 9.30 9.69
CA GLY A 143 7.68 9.24 8.37
C GLY A 143 6.85 9.83 7.23
N CYS A 144 7.13 9.35 6.01
CA CYS A 144 6.49 9.83 4.78
C CYS A 144 4.98 9.55 4.75
N SER A 145 4.52 8.56 5.51
CA SER A 145 3.11 8.20 5.57
C SER A 145 2.26 9.16 6.40
N ALA A 146 2.86 9.97 7.28
CA ALA A 146 2.12 11.00 8.01
C ALA A 146 1.48 12.03 7.05
N ASN A 147 2.19 12.40 5.97
CA ASN A 147 1.66 13.30 4.95
C ASN A 147 0.43 12.71 4.24
N TYR A 148 0.44 11.39 3.97
CA TYR A 148 -0.72 10.70 3.39
C TYR A 148 -1.91 10.75 4.33
N VAL A 149 -1.71 10.52 5.63
CA VAL A 149 -2.78 10.64 6.63
C VAL A 149 -3.33 12.05 6.66
N GLU A 150 -2.47 13.07 6.62
CA GLU A 150 -2.90 14.47 6.59
C GLU A 150 -3.75 14.76 5.35
N CYS A 151 -3.32 14.33 4.15
CA CYS A 151 -4.10 14.47 2.93
C CYS A 151 -5.46 13.77 3.04
N VAL A 152 -5.49 12.54 3.52
CA VAL A 152 -6.73 11.77 3.70
C VAL A 152 -7.68 12.43 4.71
N VAL A 153 -7.16 12.97 5.81
CA VAL A 153 -7.97 13.66 6.82
C VAL A 153 -8.48 14.99 6.28
N GLN A 154 -7.68 15.73 5.51
CA GLN A 154 -8.07 16.99 4.87
C GLN A 154 -9.16 16.79 3.81
N GLU A 155 -9.08 15.72 3.03
CA GLU A 155 -10.08 15.35 2.00
C GLU A 155 -11.34 14.69 2.58
N GLU A 156 -11.43 14.59 3.91
CA GLU A 156 -12.39 13.81 4.67
C GLU A 156 -12.32 12.30 4.44
N ILE A 157 -12.32 11.53 5.54
CA ILE A 157 -12.36 10.06 5.52
C ILE A 157 -13.62 9.52 4.79
N THR A 158 -14.64 10.37 4.60
CA THR A 158 -15.89 10.07 3.90
C THR A 158 -15.68 9.74 2.42
N GLN A 159 -14.52 10.08 1.83
CA GLN A 159 -14.22 9.71 0.45
C GLN A 159 -14.12 8.19 0.24
N PHE A 160 -13.81 7.44 1.29
CA PHE A 160 -13.70 5.99 1.23
C PHE A 160 -15.04 5.33 1.52
N THR A 161 -15.67 4.80 0.46
CA THR A 161 -16.97 4.11 0.55
C THR A 161 -16.89 2.74 1.21
N SER A 162 -15.71 2.13 1.21
CA SER A 162 -15.45 0.80 1.77
C SER A 162 -13.99 0.67 2.22
N TRP A 163 -13.72 -0.34 3.04
CA TRP A 163 -12.35 -0.70 3.42
C TRP A 163 -11.49 -1.07 2.20
N ASP A 164 -12.06 -1.75 1.22
CA ASP A 164 -11.34 -2.16 0.01
C ASP A 164 -10.96 -0.95 -0.86
N ASN A 165 -11.84 0.05 -0.95
CA ASN A 165 -11.52 1.31 -1.65
C ASN A 165 -10.37 2.08 -0.96
N PHE A 166 -10.34 2.12 0.38
CA PHE A 166 -9.20 2.67 1.12
C PHE A 166 -7.93 1.88 0.86
N TRP A 167 -8.01 0.54 0.87
CA TRP A 167 -6.89 -0.33 0.60
C TRP A 167 -6.30 -0.11 -0.78
N ASP A 168 -7.12 0.01 -1.82
CA ASP A 168 -6.63 0.23 -3.19
C ASP A 168 -5.87 1.56 -3.30
N CYS A 169 -6.38 2.64 -2.69
CA CYS A 169 -5.68 3.93 -2.65
C CYS A 169 -4.39 3.86 -1.82
N PHE A 170 -4.44 3.21 -0.66
CA PHE A 170 -3.25 3.00 0.18
C PHE A 170 -2.19 2.17 -0.54
N ALA A 171 -2.61 1.11 -1.24
CA ALA A 171 -1.72 0.28 -2.03
C ALA A 171 -1.18 1.04 -3.25
N TRP A 172 -1.96 1.88 -3.89
CA TRP A 172 -1.42 2.72 -4.94
C TRP A 172 -0.26 3.61 -4.45
N GLU A 173 -0.41 4.19 -3.26
CA GLU A 173 0.58 5.11 -2.70
C GLU A 173 1.81 4.39 -2.13
N PHE A 174 1.60 3.38 -1.28
CA PHE A 174 2.67 2.69 -0.53
C PHE A 174 3.09 1.36 -1.15
N TYR A 175 2.46 0.93 -2.23
CA TYR A 175 2.77 -0.29 -2.96
C TYR A 175 3.09 -0.01 -4.41
N LYS A 176 3.58 1.21 -4.68
CA LYS A 176 4.07 1.64 -5.98
C LYS A 176 4.72 0.44 -6.67
N ALA A 177 4.28 0.18 -7.90
CA ALA A 177 4.61 -0.97 -8.74
C ALA A 177 6.12 -1.12 -9.06
N ASP A 178 6.98 -0.49 -8.27
CA ASP A 178 8.41 -0.67 -8.24
C ASP A 178 8.79 -2.11 -7.87
N MET A 179 7.89 -2.97 -7.40
CA MET A 179 8.18 -4.41 -7.47
C MET A 179 8.36 -4.86 -8.92
N GLU A 180 7.54 -4.46 -9.89
CA GLU A 180 7.75 -4.87 -11.29
C GLU A 180 9.06 -4.29 -11.84
N ALA A 181 9.34 -3.00 -11.60
CA ALA A 181 10.59 -2.39 -12.06
C ALA A 181 11.83 -2.87 -11.29
N THR A 182 11.77 -3.05 -9.97
CA THR A 182 12.86 -3.59 -9.15
C THR A 182 13.06 -5.07 -9.45
N THR A 183 12.00 -5.85 -9.67
CA THR A 183 12.12 -7.26 -10.05
C THR A 183 12.65 -7.37 -11.48
N SER A 184 12.20 -6.53 -12.41
CA SER A 184 12.74 -6.48 -13.77
C SER A 184 14.21 -6.06 -13.77
N LEU A 185 14.58 -5.03 -13.00
CA LEU A 185 15.96 -4.58 -12.87
C LEU A 185 16.83 -5.63 -12.19
N THR A 186 16.31 -6.32 -11.18
CA THR A 186 17.00 -7.43 -10.49
C THR A 186 17.19 -8.62 -11.43
N LEU A 187 16.16 -8.97 -12.20
CA LEU A 187 16.25 -10.04 -13.21
C LEU A 187 17.21 -9.68 -14.34
N GLU A 188 17.24 -8.43 -14.80
CA GLU A 188 18.23 -7.95 -15.77
C GLU A 188 19.64 -7.95 -15.18
N LEU A 189 19.81 -7.56 -13.91
CA LEU A 189 21.09 -7.64 -13.22
C LEU A 189 21.57 -9.09 -13.09
N GLU A 190 20.69 -9.99 -12.66
CA GLU A 190 20.99 -11.41 -12.51
C GLU A 190 21.29 -12.06 -13.86
N ALA A 191 20.54 -11.72 -14.92
CA ALA A 191 20.82 -12.17 -16.28
C ALA A 191 22.16 -11.64 -16.80
N TYR A 192 22.53 -10.39 -16.46
CA TYR A 192 23.83 -9.81 -16.79
C TYR A 192 24.97 -10.57 -16.11
N TYR A 193 24.88 -10.83 -14.81
CA TYR A 193 25.91 -11.61 -14.09
C TYR A 193 25.99 -13.08 -14.54
N GLN A 194 24.88 -13.67 -14.98
CA GLN A 194 24.87 -15.00 -15.56
C GLN A 194 25.57 -15.07 -16.92
N HIS A 195 25.69 -13.96 -17.66
CA HIS A 195 26.33 -13.97 -18.98
C HIS A 195 27.86 -14.00 -18.91
N GLU A 196 28.46 -13.59 -17.80
CA GLU A 196 29.92 -13.63 -17.56
C GLU A 196 30.41 -14.91 -16.86
N HIS A 197 29.51 -15.79 -16.39
CA HIS A 197 29.89 -17.10 -15.87
C HIS A 197 29.73 -18.17 -16.94
N ASP A 198 30.88 -18.62 -17.44
CA ASP A 198 31.04 -19.65 -18.47
C ASP A 198 30.19 -20.90 -18.16
N ILE A 199 29.40 -21.32 -19.16
CA ILE A 199 28.25 -22.26 -19.07
C ILE A 199 28.66 -23.72 -18.72
N ASP A 200 29.93 -23.99 -18.48
CA ASP A 200 30.45 -25.36 -18.34
C ASP A 200 30.52 -25.90 -16.90
N LEU A 201 30.05 -25.13 -15.91
CA LEU A 201 29.91 -25.61 -14.54
C LEU A 201 28.48 -26.08 -14.28
N HIS A 202 28.34 -27.40 -14.15
CA HIS A 202 27.15 -28.06 -13.65
C HIS A 202 26.68 -27.32 -12.37
N PRO A 203 25.46 -26.76 -12.33
CA PRO A 203 24.97 -26.10 -11.12
C PRO A 203 24.95 -27.13 -10.01
N ASP A 204 25.57 -26.81 -8.88
CA ASP A 204 25.46 -27.66 -7.70
C ASP A 204 24.00 -27.71 -7.23
N ASP A 205 23.64 -28.76 -6.50
CA ASP A 205 22.26 -28.99 -6.05
C ASP A 205 21.72 -27.81 -5.21
N THR A 206 22.60 -27.02 -4.59
CA THR A 206 22.26 -25.81 -3.83
C THR A 206 21.81 -24.63 -4.71
N GLN A 207 22.38 -24.46 -5.91
CA GLN A 207 21.90 -23.44 -6.85
C GLN A 207 20.53 -23.78 -7.44
N VAL A 208 20.24 -25.06 -7.65
CA VAL A 208 18.93 -25.52 -8.13
C VAL A 208 17.83 -25.24 -7.11
N GLU A 209 18.12 -25.42 -5.81
CA GLU A 209 17.17 -25.15 -4.73
C GLU A 209 16.90 -23.65 -4.54
N ALA A 210 17.93 -22.80 -4.70
CA ALA A 210 17.78 -21.34 -4.72
C ALA A 210 16.92 -20.88 -5.89
N TRP A 211 17.12 -21.47 -7.07
CA TRP A 211 16.36 -21.15 -8.28
C TRP A 211 14.89 -21.56 -8.17
N MET A 212 14.61 -22.76 -7.64
CA MET A 212 13.25 -23.23 -7.34
C MET A 212 12.54 -22.33 -6.33
N THR A 213 13.26 -21.83 -5.32
CA THR A 213 12.72 -20.91 -4.32
C THR A 213 12.37 -19.54 -4.92
N ALA A 214 13.21 -19.01 -5.81
CA ALA A 214 12.95 -17.76 -6.53
C ALA A 214 11.76 -17.89 -7.51
N ALA A 215 11.70 -18.97 -8.29
CA ALA A 215 10.60 -19.24 -9.21
C ALA A 215 9.25 -19.41 -8.48
N CYS A 216 9.23 -20.07 -7.32
CA CYS A 216 8.04 -20.19 -6.48
C CYS A 216 7.56 -18.83 -5.92
N LYS A 217 8.49 -17.93 -5.55
CA LYS A 217 8.15 -16.56 -5.14
C LYS A 217 7.54 -15.77 -6.30
N GLN A 218 8.08 -15.91 -7.51
CA GLN A 218 7.58 -15.23 -8.71
C GLN A 218 6.18 -15.70 -9.11
N ALA A 219 5.93 -17.02 -9.11
CA ALA A 219 4.62 -17.59 -9.42
C ALA A 219 3.53 -17.18 -8.42
N PHE A 220 3.90 -16.93 -7.16
CA PHE A 220 3.00 -16.42 -6.13
C PHE A 220 2.62 -14.94 -6.39
N ILE A 221 3.57 -14.11 -6.82
CA ILE A 221 3.35 -12.68 -7.11
C ILE A 221 2.43 -12.49 -8.32
N ILE A 222 2.69 -13.19 -9.42
CA ILE A 222 1.89 -13.12 -10.67
C ILE A 222 0.42 -13.50 -10.44
N LYS A 223 0.16 -14.47 -9.54
CA LYS A 223 -1.21 -14.90 -9.21
C LYS A 223 -2.01 -13.84 -8.43
N THR A 224 -1.34 -12.92 -7.75
CA THR A 224 -1.97 -11.81 -7.02
C THR A 224 -2.32 -10.61 -7.92
N GLU A 225 -1.59 -10.40 -9.02
CA GLU A 225 -1.75 -9.23 -9.90
C GLU A 225 -2.88 -9.39 -10.92
N ALA A 226 -3.25 -10.61 -11.30
CA ALA A 226 -4.32 -10.87 -12.27
C ALA A 226 -5.74 -10.42 -11.84
N ASN A 227 -5.90 -9.90 -10.63
CA ASN A 227 -7.19 -9.45 -10.07
C ASN A 227 -7.36 -7.92 -9.99
N PHE A 228 -6.40 -7.11 -10.45
CA PHE A 228 -6.46 -5.65 -10.31
C PHE A 228 -6.70 -4.93 -11.65
N THR A 229 -7.90 -4.39 -11.83
CA THR A 229 -8.16 -3.27 -12.76
C THR A 229 -9.04 -2.25 -12.04
N CYS A 230 -8.47 -1.09 -11.67
CA CYS A 230 -9.24 0.00 -11.08
C CYS A 230 -9.24 1.20 -12.03
N SER A 231 -10.42 1.58 -12.50
CA SER A 231 -10.64 2.63 -13.50
C SER A 231 -11.10 3.94 -12.83
N TRP A 232 -10.24 4.62 -12.06
CA TRP A 232 -10.62 5.87 -11.40
C TRP A 232 -9.53 6.93 -11.44
N PHE A 233 -9.30 7.49 -12.64
CA PHE A 233 -8.97 8.91 -12.80
C PHE A 233 -9.52 9.40 -14.14
N PRO A 234 -10.48 10.33 -14.20
CA PRO A 234 -10.67 11.11 -15.41
C PRO A 234 -9.47 12.06 -15.52
N ALA A 235 -8.80 12.03 -16.67
CA ALA A 235 -7.77 13.00 -17.02
C ALA A 235 -8.31 14.43 -16.77
N LYS A 236 -7.53 15.28 -16.09
CA LYS A 236 -7.85 16.69 -15.88
C LYS A 236 -8.02 17.38 -17.24
N THR A 237 -9.25 17.49 -17.74
CA THR A 237 -9.56 18.35 -18.88
C THR A 237 -9.57 19.80 -18.42
N ALA A 238 -8.75 20.61 -19.06
CA ALA A 238 -8.67 22.05 -18.87
C ALA A 238 -10.07 22.71 -18.95
N LYS A 239 -10.34 23.63 -18.03
CA LYS A 239 -11.54 24.48 -18.02
C LYS A 239 -11.70 25.19 -19.36
N GLN A 240 -12.71 24.84 -20.14
CA GLN A 240 -13.23 25.72 -21.19
C GLN A 240 -14.11 26.79 -20.54
N VAL A 241 -13.74 28.05 -20.79
CA VAL A 241 -14.57 29.23 -20.51
C VAL A 241 -15.68 29.30 -21.57
N PRO A 242 -16.96 29.43 -21.22
CA PRO A 242 -17.99 29.64 -22.23
C PRO A 242 -17.96 31.10 -22.72
N THR A 243 -17.60 31.28 -23.99
CA THR A 243 -17.81 32.53 -24.71
C THR A 243 -19.30 32.63 -25.08
N PHE A 244 -20.01 33.60 -24.51
CA PHE A 244 -21.37 33.93 -24.94
C PHE A 244 -21.35 34.73 -26.23
N ALA A 245 -22.18 34.33 -27.21
CA ALA A 245 -22.42 35.10 -28.42
C ALA A 245 -23.38 36.28 -28.14
N PRO A 246 -23.16 37.46 -28.75
CA PRO A 246 -24.06 38.60 -28.57
C PRO A 246 -25.32 38.40 -29.41
N GLY A 247 -26.50 38.49 -28.78
CA GLY A 247 -27.76 38.67 -29.52
C GLY A 247 -28.98 37.85 -29.12
N GLN A 248 -29.10 37.34 -27.89
CA GLN A 248 -30.36 36.73 -27.44
C GLN A 248 -31.10 37.60 -26.42
N ILE A 249 -32.22 38.14 -26.88
CA ILE A 249 -33.24 38.87 -26.12
C ILE A 249 -34.18 37.84 -25.53
N LEU A 250 -34.25 37.75 -24.20
CA LEU A 250 -35.29 36.99 -23.49
C LEU A 250 -36.46 37.92 -23.19
N VAL A 251 -37.59 37.67 -23.87
CA VAL A 251 -38.87 38.34 -23.69
C VAL A 251 -39.57 37.76 -22.46
N ALA A 252 -40.03 38.67 -21.60
CA ALA A 252 -40.79 38.40 -20.39
C ALA A 252 -42.21 37.85 -20.68
N SER A 253 -42.78 37.11 -19.73
CA SER A 253 -44.23 37.06 -19.55
C SER A 253 -44.63 36.82 -18.08
N PRO A 254 -45.71 37.43 -17.55
CA PRO A 254 -45.97 37.57 -16.12
C PRO A 254 -47.21 36.79 -15.59
N CYS A 255 -47.46 36.95 -14.28
CA CYS A 255 -48.63 36.54 -13.46
C CYS A 255 -48.58 35.09 -12.92
N PHE A 256 -48.86 34.79 -11.64
CA PHE A 256 -49.89 35.32 -10.74
C PHE A 256 -49.43 35.44 -9.27
N LEU A 257 -49.94 36.49 -8.61
CA LEU A 257 -49.95 36.70 -7.17
C LEU A 257 -51.06 35.85 -6.51
N LEU A 258 -50.75 35.13 -5.44
CA LEU A 258 -51.71 34.76 -4.40
C LEU A 258 -51.06 34.92 -3.03
N ALA A 259 -51.73 35.69 -2.18
CA ALA A 259 -51.35 36.05 -0.83
C ALA A 259 -51.85 35.03 0.19
N ALA A 260 -51.04 34.76 1.23
CA ALA A 260 -51.47 34.21 2.53
C ALA A 260 -50.35 34.44 3.58
N PRO A 261 -50.61 34.40 4.89
CA PRO A 261 -50.24 35.49 5.79
C PRO A 261 -49.06 35.21 6.73
N ALA A 262 -48.60 36.31 7.33
CA ALA A 262 -47.52 36.42 8.30
C ALA A 262 -47.71 35.53 9.54
N LEU A 263 -46.67 34.77 9.87
CA LEU A 263 -46.38 34.23 11.20
C LEU A 263 -44.94 34.61 11.57
N ALA A 264 -44.78 34.88 12.87
CA ALA A 264 -43.71 35.58 13.55
C ALA A 264 -42.30 34.94 13.43
N PRO A 265 -41.22 35.70 13.75
CA PRO A 265 -39.84 35.28 13.53
C PRO A 265 -39.37 34.35 14.65
N SER A 266 -38.94 33.13 14.29
CA SER A 266 -38.14 32.28 15.16
C SER A 266 -36.67 32.38 14.74
N GLN A 267 -35.82 32.53 15.74
CA GLN A 267 -34.42 32.94 15.65
C GLN A 267 -33.51 31.89 15.00
N PRO A 268 -32.38 32.31 14.39
CA PRO A 268 -31.32 31.40 13.99
C PRO A 268 -30.46 31.03 15.20
N LEU A 269 -30.53 29.77 15.65
CA LEU A 269 -29.50 29.19 16.50
C LEU A 269 -28.37 28.66 15.61
N PHE A 270 -27.15 29.05 15.97
CA PHE A 270 -25.90 28.96 15.23
C PHE A 270 -25.45 27.53 14.84
N PRO A 271 -24.52 27.43 13.86
CA PRO A 271 -23.81 26.21 13.51
C PRO A 271 -22.61 26.00 14.44
N SER A 272 -22.53 24.87 15.16
CA SER A 272 -21.27 24.45 15.79
C SER A 272 -21.37 23.00 16.28
N LEU A 273 -21.24 22.03 15.36
CA LEU A 273 -21.17 20.60 15.73
C LEU A 273 -19.97 19.86 15.14
N MET A 274 -19.05 20.55 14.45
CA MET A 274 -17.93 19.90 13.75
C MET A 274 -16.58 19.98 14.48
N VAL A 275 -16.49 20.63 15.65
CA VAL A 275 -15.20 20.83 16.37
C VAL A 275 -15.06 19.99 17.66
N HIS A 276 -16.10 19.26 18.09
CA HIS A 276 -16.07 18.56 19.38
C HIS A 276 -15.55 17.11 19.34
N ILE A 277 -15.23 16.55 18.16
CA ILE A 277 -14.72 15.17 18.06
C ILE A 277 -13.20 15.10 18.30
N ALA A 278 -12.46 16.21 18.24
CA ALA A 278 -11.00 16.19 18.32
C ALA A 278 -10.39 16.37 19.74
N LEU A 279 -11.18 16.56 20.81
CA LEU A 279 -10.59 16.97 22.11
C LEU A 279 -11.04 16.21 23.37
N VAL A 280 -11.69 15.04 23.26
CA VAL A 280 -12.24 14.32 24.43
C VAL A 280 -11.59 12.94 24.69
N LEU A 281 -10.36 12.73 24.24
CA LEU A 281 -9.58 11.52 24.58
C LEU A 281 -8.21 11.88 25.17
N VAL A 282 -8.21 12.54 26.33
CA VAL A 282 -7.08 12.44 27.28
C VAL A 282 -7.65 12.22 28.68
N PRO A 283 -7.65 10.99 29.21
CA PRO A 283 -8.02 10.76 30.59
C PRO A 283 -6.93 11.32 31.52
N ALA A 284 -7.30 12.25 32.39
CA ALA A 284 -6.48 12.84 33.45
C ALA A 284 -6.14 11.85 34.60
N ALA A 285 -6.04 10.56 34.33
CA ALA A 285 -5.94 9.48 35.32
C ALA A 285 -4.58 8.74 35.33
N LEU A 286 -3.48 9.42 34.98
CA LEU A 286 -2.10 8.91 35.06
C LEU A 286 -1.26 9.57 36.19
N LYS A 287 -1.90 10.08 37.25
CA LYS A 287 -1.21 10.85 38.31
C LYS A 287 -0.69 10.05 39.52
N SER A 288 -0.63 8.72 39.47
CA SER A 288 -0.13 7.95 40.62
C SER A 288 0.58 6.64 40.26
N LEU A 289 1.62 6.73 39.43
CA LEU A 289 2.65 5.69 39.35
C LEU A 289 3.92 6.18 40.08
N PRO A 290 4.66 5.29 40.76
CA PRO A 290 5.81 5.66 41.58
C PRO A 290 6.94 6.19 40.68
N MET A 291 7.17 7.50 40.76
CA MET A 291 8.29 8.24 40.17
C MET A 291 9.59 7.81 40.83
N GLY A 292 10.26 6.82 40.24
CA GLY A 292 11.51 6.31 40.79
C GLY A 292 12.26 5.41 39.82
N MET A 293 12.34 5.81 38.55
CA MET A 293 13.41 5.51 37.59
C MET A 293 12.99 6.02 36.21
N LEU A 294 12.96 7.36 36.04
CA LEU A 294 13.01 7.93 34.71
C LEU A 294 14.48 7.86 34.28
N MET A 295 14.86 6.75 33.64
CA MET A 295 16.11 6.70 32.90
C MET A 295 16.10 7.85 31.90
N ASP A 296 17.24 8.52 31.76
CA ASP A 296 17.44 9.63 30.83
C ASP A 296 17.29 9.10 29.38
N ILE A 297 16.05 9.13 28.88
CA ILE A 297 15.67 8.61 27.56
C ILE A 297 16.54 9.26 26.48
N ASN A 298 16.93 10.51 26.67
CA ASN A 298 17.82 11.22 25.75
C ASN A 298 19.23 10.62 25.73
N LYS A 299 19.73 10.13 26.88
CA LYS A 299 21.04 9.49 26.97
C LYS A 299 21.06 8.09 26.38
N MET A 300 19.99 7.31 26.55
CA MET A 300 19.85 6.01 25.86
C MET A 300 19.64 6.18 24.36
N HIS A 301 18.84 7.16 23.94
CA HIS A 301 18.64 7.45 22.53
C HIS A 301 19.94 7.93 21.86
N ALA A 302 20.69 8.82 22.52
CA ALA A 302 21.99 9.27 22.02
C ALA A 302 23.03 8.14 21.93
N ALA A 303 23.04 7.20 22.89
CA ALA A 303 23.90 6.02 22.83
C ALA A 303 23.49 5.05 21.71
N CYS A 304 22.19 4.86 21.48
CA CYS A 304 21.66 4.02 20.41
C CYS A 304 21.97 4.62 19.02
N MET A 305 21.81 5.95 18.88
CA MET A 305 22.06 6.67 17.62
C MET A 305 23.55 6.70 17.23
N ALA A 306 24.47 6.55 18.17
CA ALA A 306 25.92 6.61 17.92
C ALA A 306 26.45 5.44 17.06
N GLU A 307 25.75 4.30 17.03
CA GLU A 307 26.11 3.14 16.21
C GLU A 307 25.34 3.05 14.89
N VAL A 308 24.29 3.84 14.72
CA VAL A 308 23.49 3.87 13.48
C VAL A 308 24.31 4.51 12.36
N ILE A 309 24.57 3.75 11.29
CA ILE A 309 25.18 4.22 10.05
C ILE A 309 24.05 4.53 9.07
N CYS A 310 24.00 5.77 8.56
CA CYS A 310 23.06 6.14 7.52
C CYS A 310 23.39 5.40 6.22
N HIS A 311 22.48 4.54 5.74
CA HIS A 311 22.66 3.79 4.49
C HIS A 311 22.78 4.66 3.22
N ARG A 312 22.49 5.96 3.30
CA ARG A 312 22.52 6.87 2.13
C ARG A 312 23.87 7.58 1.96
N CYS A 313 24.44 8.10 3.05
CA CYS A 313 25.71 8.83 3.01
C CYS A 313 26.85 8.11 3.75
N SER A 314 26.57 6.93 4.35
CA SER A 314 27.50 6.14 5.15
C SER A 314 28.08 6.86 6.38
N GLN A 315 27.51 7.99 6.79
CA GLN A 315 27.90 8.71 8.01
C GLN A 315 27.10 8.20 9.23
N LYS A 316 27.72 8.22 10.40
CA LYS A 316 27.10 7.80 11.67
C LYS A 316 26.22 8.90 12.26
N GLY A 317 25.26 8.52 13.11
CA GLY A 317 24.55 9.45 14.00
C GLY A 317 23.21 10.00 13.47
N HIS A 318 22.70 9.48 12.35
CA HIS A 318 21.37 9.83 11.85
C HIS A 318 20.77 8.70 11.01
N TYR A 319 19.45 8.63 10.94
CA TYR A 319 18.75 7.72 10.05
C TYR A 319 18.66 8.27 8.62
N LYS A 320 18.36 7.42 7.64
CA LYS A 320 18.18 7.80 6.22
C LYS A 320 17.21 8.99 6.03
N GLN A 321 16.19 9.10 6.89
CA GLN A 321 15.16 10.15 6.84
C GLN A 321 15.70 11.53 7.28
N ASP A 322 16.64 11.54 8.23
CA ASP A 322 17.27 12.76 8.77
C ASP A 322 18.57 13.13 8.05
N CYS A 323 18.88 12.43 6.96
CA CYS A 323 20.09 12.67 6.20
C CYS A 323 20.00 14.02 5.48
N LEU A 324 20.89 14.97 5.79
CA LEU A 324 20.94 16.27 5.09
C LEU A 324 21.24 16.14 3.59
N PHE A 325 21.79 15.00 3.16
CA PHE A 325 21.97 14.64 1.77
C PHE A 325 20.72 13.98 1.16
N CYS A 326 19.55 14.10 1.79
CA CYS A 326 18.32 13.45 1.34
C CYS A 326 17.70 14.09 0.10
N HIS A 327 18.33 15.09 -0.53
CA HIS A 327 17.87 15.70 -1.77
C HIS A 327 17.47 14.59 -2.73
N HIS A 328 16.16 14.39 -2.82
CA HIS A 328 15.58 13.32 -3.59
C HIS A 328 15.96 13.64 -5.03
N LEU A 329 16.90 12.88 -5.59
CA LEU A 329 17.26 12.99 -7.00
C LEU A 329 16.01 12.97 -7.89
N HIS A 330 14.94 12.27 -7.46
CA HIS A 330 13.65 12.27 -8.14
C HIS A 330 12.87 13.60 -8.13
N PHE A 331 13.09 14.47 -7.14
CA PHE A 331 12.44 15.79 -7.04
C PHE A 331 13.36 16.95 -7.43
N MET A 332 14.62 16.68 -7.74
CA MET A 332 15.50 17.67 -8.35
C MET A 332 15.06 17.90 -9.79
N ASP A 333 14.98 19.16 -10.19
CA ASP A 333 14.85 19.49 -11.61
C ASP A 333 16.10 19.00 -12.36
N ASP A 334 15.98 18.79 -13.67
CA ASP A 334 17.07 18.18 -14.44
C ASP A 334 18.32 19.07 -14.41
N LYS A 335 18.15 20.39 -14.28
CA LYS A 335 19.24 21.34 -14.12
C LYS A 335 20.03 21.12 -12.82
N ALA A 336 19.35 20.92 -11.69
CA ALA A 336 20.00 20.66 -10.41
C ALA A 336 20.69 19.29 -10.39
N LYS A 337 20.14 18.29 -11.09
CA LYS A 337 20.82 16.99 -11.27
C LYS A 337 22.11 17.13 -12.07
N ASP A 338 22.08 17.90 -13.16
CA ASP A 338 23.26 18.16 -13.99
C ASP A 338 24.34 18.92 -13.19
N GLU A 339 23.94 19.91 -12.39
CA GLU A 339 24.85 20.66 -11.52
C GLU A 339 25.49 19.79 -10.44
N LEU A 340 24.70 18.91 -9.79
CA LEU A 340 25.21 17.94 -8.83
C LEU A 340 26.18 16.94 -9.49
N THR A 341 25.85 16.47 -10.69
CA THR A 341 26.70 15.56 -11.46
C THR A 341 28.04 16.23 -11.81
N MET A 342 28.00 17.50 -12.22
CA MET A 342 29.20 18.28 -12.52
C MET A 342 30.07 18.51 -11.27
N GLN A 343 29.45 18.76 -10.11
CA GLN A 343 30.17 18.85 -8.83
C GLN A 343 30.88 17.55 -8.46
N LEU A 344 30.20 16.40 -8.61
CA LEU A 344 30.78 15.10 -8.30
C LEU A 344 31.96 14.75 -9.21
N LEU A 345 31.86 15.05 -10.51
CA LEU A 345 32.97 14.88 -11.46
C LEU A 345 34.16 15.77 -11.11
N ALA A 346 33.92 17.05 -10.81
CA ALA A 346 34.98 17.97 -10.39
C ALA A 346 35.67 17.50 -9.10
N GLN A 347 34.91 16.95 -8.15
CA GLN A 347 35.47 16.40 -6.92
C GLN A 347 36.35 15.16 -7.19
N GLN A 348 35.96 14.32 -8.14
CA GLN A 348 36.74 13.16 -8.55
C GLN A 348 38.06 13.57 -9.22
N ASP A 349 38.04 14.59 -10.08
CA ASP A 349 39.25 15.13 -10.72
C ASP A 349 40.23 15.72 -9.69
N MET A 350 39.72 16.41 -8.66
CA MET A 350 40.57 16.91 -7.56
C MET A 350 41.25 15.76 -6.79
N LEU A 351 40.50 14.70 -6.45
CA LEU A 351 41.08 13.54 -5.75
C LEU A 351 42.10 12.79 -6.61
N ALA A 352 41.86 12.70 -7.93
CA ALA A 352 42.82 12.12 -8.86
C ALA A 352 44.12 12.95 -8.92
N ALA A 353 44.00 14.28 -8.98
CA ALA A 353 45.16 15.18 -8.97
C ALA A 353 45.95 15.09 -7.65
N GLU A 354 45.28 15.03 -6.51
CA GLU A 354 45.91 14.83 -5.20
C GLU A 354 46.66 13.49 -5.13
N SER A 355 46.07 12.41 -5.65
CA SER A 355 46.73 11.10 -5.68
C SER A 355 47.99 11.10 -6.56
N GLN A 356 47.98 11.80 -7.69
CA GLN A 356 49.13 11.92 -8.57
C GLN A 356 50.25 12.75 -7.93
N ALA A 357 49.89 13.87 -7.27
CA ALA A 357 50.84 14.69 -6.54
C ALA A 357 51.52 13.92 -5.39
N ALA A 358 50.80 13.04 -4.70
CA ALA A 358 51.36 12.20 -3.65
C ALA A 358 52.40 11.18 -4.19
N THR A 359 52.25 10.71 -5.43
CA THR A 359 53.20 9.74 -6.03
C THR A 359 54.47 10.37 -6.58
N SER A 360 54.49 11.69 -6.85
CA SER A 360 55.68 12.35 -7.40
C SER A 360 56.74 12.71 -6.34
N ASP A 361 56.42 12.63 -5.05
CA ASP A 361 57.31 13.08 -3.97
C ASP A 361 58.23 11.94 -3.43
N ASP A 362 58.02 10.69 -3.86
CA ASP A 362 58.76 9.52 -3.36
C ASP A 362 59.88 9.04 -4.32
N SER A 363 60.04 9.68 -5.48
CA SER A 363 61.04 9.29 -6.48
C SER A 363 62.44 9.88 -6.29
N ASP A 364 62.64 10.79 -5.33
CA ASP A 364 63.91 11.53 -5.16
C ASP A 364 64.79 11.05 -3.97
N ILE A 365 64.44 9.94 -3.29
CA ILE A 365 65.17 9.41 -2.11
C ILE A 365 66.07 8.19 -2.43
N TYR A 366 66.48 8.00 -3.69
CA TYR A 366 67.53 7.03 -4.03
C TYR A 366 68.59 7.64 -4.95
N VAL A 367 69.55 8.35 -4.36
CA VAL A 367 70.87 8.66 -4.95
C VAL A 367 71.97 8.38 -3.93
#